data_AF-A0A1S3XW22-F1
#
_entry.id   AF-A0A1S3XW22-F1
#
_cell.length_a   1.000
_cell.length_b   1.000
_cell.length_c   1.000
_cell.angle_alpha   90.00
_cell.angle_beta   90.00
_cell.angle_gamma   90.00
#
_symmetry.space_group_name_H-M   'P 1'
#
loop_
_entity.id
_entity.type
_entity.pdbx_description
1 polymer ?
#
loop_
_entity_poly.entity_id
_entity_poly.type
_entity_poly.pdbx_seq_one_letter_code
_entity_poly.pdbx_strand_id
1 'polypeptide(L)'
;YKFVLDEKCPEKPGDDATDDEQKAYQKWIKADEMARCYILASISNVLQNQHQSMKSAYDILENLKEMFGDQNRAAKQTAMKALLNTKMVEGSSVRDHVLKMMSLLNELEVLGANIDKDTQ
;
A
#
# COMPACT_ATOMS: atom_id res chain seq x y z
N TYR A 1 -9.09 14.86 -6.14
CA TYR A 1 -7.69 14.42 -6.32
C TYR A 1 -7.53 12.92 -6.16
N LYS A 2 -8.25 12.21 -5.28
CA LYS A 2 -8.12 10.74 -5.11
C LYS A 2 -8.29 9.92 -6.40
N PHE A 3 -9.15 10.36 -7.33
CA PHE A 3 -9.42 9.65 -8.58
C PHE A 3 -8.18 9.26 -9.39
N VAL A 4 -7.11 10.07 -9.42
CA VAL A 4 -5.86 9.74 -10.17
C VAL A 4 -5.06 8.57 -9.58
N LEU A 5 -5.40 8.13 -8.37
CA LEU A 5 -4.75 7.00 -7.69
C LEU A 5 -5.47 5.68 -7.95
N ASP A 6 -6.76 5.75 -8.29
CA ASP A 6 -7.66 4.58 -8.41
C ASP A 6 -8.11 4.36 -9.86
N GLU A 7 -8.04 5.40 -10.71
CA GLU A 7 -8.44 5.35 -12.11
C GLU A 7 -7.22 5.39 -13.04
N LYS A 8 -7.30 4.65 -14.14
CA LYS A 8 -6.28 4.69 -15.19
C LYS A 8 -6.23 6.07 -15.85
N CYS A 9 -5.07 6.39 -16.41
CA CYS A 9 -4.89 7.60 -17.19
C CYS A 9 -5.93 7.69 -18.31
N PRO A 10 -6.73 8.77 -18.38
CA PRO A 10 -7.70 8.96 -19.44
C PRO A 10 -6.99 9.16 -20.77
N GLU A 11 -7.66 8.75 -21.85
CA GLU A 11 -7.15 9.02 -23.19
C GLU A 11 -7.17 10.53 -23.46
N LYS A 12 -6.18 10.99 -24.21
CA LYS A 12 -6.10 12.39 -24.63
C LYS A 12 -7.31 12.68 -25.54
N PRO A 13 -8.11 13.73 -25.25
CA PRO A 13 -9.19 14.14 -26.12
C PRO A 13 -8.70 14.48 -27.54
N GLY A 14 -9.53 14.21 -28.54
CA GLY A 14 -9.29 14.61 -29.93
C GLY A 14 -9.36 16.14 -30.13
N ASP A 15 -8.92 16.61 -31.29
CA ASP A 15 -8.97 18.05 -31.63
C ASP A 15 -10.40 18.57 -31.82
N ASP A 16 -11.37 17.67 -32.00
CA ASP A 16 -12.82 17.92 -32.10
C ASP A 16 -13.53 17.92 -30.74
N ALA A 17 -12.81 17.64 -29.65
CA ALA A 17 -13.36 17.63 -28.30
C ALA A 17 -13.83 19.02 -27.87
N THR A 18 -14.84 19.02 -27.00
CA THR A 18 -15.36 20.25 -26.41
C THR A 18 -14.31 20.90 -25.49
N ASP A 19 -14.41 22.21 -25.32
CA ASP A 19 -13.55 22.96 -24.40
C ASP A 19 -13.63 22.42 -22.96
N ASP A 20 -14.81 21.93 -22.55
CA ASP A 20 -15.02 21.33 -21.23
C ASP A 20 -14.31 19.97 -21.08
N GLU A 21 -14.32 19.11 -22.11
CA GLU A 21 -13.56 17.86 -22.12
C GLU A 21 -12.06 18.12 -22.05
N GLN A 22 -11.57 19.09 -22.82
CA GLN A 22 -10.17 19.48 -22.80
C GLN A 22 -9.76 20.00 -21.41
N LYS A 23 -10.59 20.85 -20.78
CA LYS A 23 -10.36 21.35 -19.42
C LYS A 23 -10.37 20.23 -18.39
N ALA A 24 -11.29 19.28 -18.51
CA ALA A 24 -11.37 18.13 -17.61
C ALA A 24 -10.09 17.28 -17.68
N TYR A 25 -9.61 17.00 -18.90
CA TYR A 25 -8.35 16.29 -19.10
C TYR A 25 -7.15 17.04 -18.50
N GLN A 26 -7.03 18.35 -18.74
CA GLN A 26 -5.95 19.15 -18.16
C GLN A 26 -6.00 19.18 -16.63
N LYS A 27 -7.19 19.21 -16.03
CA LYS A 27 -7.37 19.12 -14.59
C LYS A 27 -6.95 17.75 -14.05
N TRP A 28 -7.23 16.68 -14.79
CA TRP A 28 -6.78 15.34 -14.46
C TRP A 28 -5.25 15.24 -14.47
N ILE A 29 -4.60 15.71 -15.54
CA ILE A 29 -3.13 15.69 -15.68
C ILE A 29 -2.45 16.44 -14.53
N LYS A 30 -2.92 17.65 -14.19
CA LYS A 30 -2.36 18.40 -13.05
C LYS A 30 -2.50 17.65 -11.72
N ALA A 31 -3.62 16.98 -11.51
CA ALA A 31 -3.84 16.18 -10.31
C ALA A 31 -2.89 14.96 -10.27
N ASP A 32 -2.69 14.29 -11.41
CA ASP A 32 -1.80 13.14 -11.56
C ASP A 32 -0.33 13.54 -11.33
N GLU A 33 0.12 14.64 -11.94
CA GLU A 33 1.48 15.17 -11.75
C GLU A 33 1.77 15.46 -10.27
N MET A 34 0.84 16.09 -9.57
CA MET A 34 0.97 16.33 -8.13
C MET A 34 1.05 15.01 -7.34
N ALA A 35 0.13 14.08 -7.62
CA ALA A 35 0.10 12.79 -6.95
C ALA A 35 1.41 12.02 -7.16
N ARG A 36 1.92 11.98 -8.40
CA ARG A 36 3.19 11.36 -8.74
C ARG A 36 4.36 11.98 -7.98
N CYS A 37 4.42 13.32 -7.91
CA CYS A 37 5.45 14.01 -7.13
C CYS A 37 5.41 13.60 -5.65
N TYR A 38 4.22 13.55 -5.03
CA TYR A 38 4.08 13.13 -3.64
C TYR A 38 4.50 11.68 -3.41
N ILE A 39 4.07 10.75 -4.28
CA ILE A 39 4.44 9.33 -4.17
C ILE A 39 5.96 9.19 -4.29
N LEU A 40 6.56 9.74 -5.34
CA LEU A 40 8.00 9.64 -5.59
C LEU A 40 8.84 10.29 -4.47
N ALA A 41 8.37 11.37 -3.85
CA ALA A 41 9.04 12.00 -2.70
C ALA A 41 8.88 11.20 -1.39
N SER A 42 7.85 10.36 -1.29
CA SER A 42 7.54 9.58 -0.08
C SER A 42 8.21 8.21 -0.01
N ILE A 43 8.70 7.71 -1.15
CA ILE A 43 9.36 6.40 -1.24
C ILE A 43 10.88 6.53 -1.18
N SER A 44 11.58 5.40 -1.00
CA SER A 44 13.05 5.39 -0.96
C SER A 44 13.65 5.77 -2.31
N ASN A 45 14.87 6.34 -2.31
CA ASN A 45 15.58 6.72 -3.55
C ASN A 45 15.71 5.57 -4.56
N VAL A 46 15.85 4.33 -4.08
CA VAL A 46 15.93 3.14 -4.94
C VAL A 46 14.61 2.94 -5.68
N LEU A 47 13.48 2.98 -4.96
CA LEU A 47 12.16 2.84 -5.58
C LEU A 47 11.85 4.05 -6.47
N GLN A 48 12.20 5.25 -6.04
CA GLN A 48 12.05 6.46 -6.85
C GLN A 48 12.73 6.31 -8.21
N ASN A 49 13.99 5.88 -8.23
CA ASN A 49 14.75 5.67 -9.47
C ASN A 49 14.12 4.61 -10.39
N GLN A 50 13.48 3.58 -9.82
CA GLN A 50 12.79 2.53 -10.58
C GLN A 50 11.45 3.02 -11.17
N HIS A 51 10.76 3.94 -10.50
CA HIS A 51 9.38 4.33 -10.84
C HIS A 51 9.26 5.71 -11.49
N GLN A 52 10.35 6.50 -11.57
CA GLN A 52 10.34 7.86 -12.12
C GLN A 52 9.90 7.97 -13.59
N SER A 53 10.01 6.90 -14.38
CA SER A 53 9.62 6.86 -15.79
C SER A 53 8.16 6.42 -16.01
N MET A 54 7.46 6.02 -14.95
CA MET A 54 6.06 5.60 -15.05
C MET A 54 5.15 6.79 -15.33
N LYS A 55 4.12 6.54 -16.13
CA LYS A 55 3.34 7.61 -16.78
C LYS A 55 2.35 8.27 -15.82
N SER A 56 1.73 7.49 -14.93
CA SER A 56 0.72 7.98 -13.99
C SER A 56 1.01 7.59 -12.55
N ALA A 57 0.40 8.32 -11.61
CA ALA A 57 0.38 7.98 -10.19
C ALA A 57 -0.30 6.62 -9.95
N TYR A 58 -1.34 6.30 -10.72
CA TYR A 58 -1.99 4.99 -10.72
C TYR A 58 -0.99 3.86 -11.01
N ASP A 59 -0.21 3.96 -12.09
CA ASP A 59 0.74 2.91 -12.50
C ASP A 59 1.79 2.67 -11.40
N ILE A 60 2.29 3.75 -10.79
CA ILE A 60 3.27 3.66 -9.70
C ILE A 60 2.67 2.95 -8.50
N LEU A 61 1.45 3.31 -8.10
CA LEU A 61 0.78 2.66 -6.97
C LEU A 61 0.43 1.20 -7.25
N GLU A 62 0.00 0.88 -8.46
CA GLU A 62 -0.31 -0.49 -8.87
C GLU A 62 0.95 -1.37 -8.81
N ASN A 63 2.07 -0.89 -9.35
CA ASN A 63 3.33 -1.62 -9.29
C ASN A 63 3.87 -1.77 -7.86
N LEU A 64 3.80 -0.71 -7.03
CA LEU A 64 4.16 -0.81 -5.62
C LEU A 64 3.29 -1.84 -4.88
N LYS A 65 1.97 -1.86 -5.14
CA LYS A 65 1.06 -2.87 -4.57
C LYS A 65 1.43 -4.28 -5.01
N GLU A 66 1.86 -4.47 -6.26
CA GLU A 66 2.31 -5.76 -6.77
C GLU A 66 3.62 -6.21 -6.09
N MET A 67 4.64 -5.34 -6.07
CA MET A 67 5.94 -5.63 -5.46
C MET A 67 5.84 -6.01 -3.98
N PHE A 68 5.02 -5.28 -3.23
CA PHE A 68 4.87 -5.48 -1.78
C PHE A 68 3.69 -6.38 -1.40
N GLY A 69 2.77 -6.68 -2.33
CA GLY A 69 1.56 -7.45 -2.05
C GLY A 69 1.87 -8.88 -1.64
N ASP A 70 2.78 -9.54 -2.35
CA ASP A 70 3.20 -10.91 -2.04
C ASP A 70 4.03 -10.98 -0.75
N GLN A 71 4.93 -10.01 -0.55
CA GLN A 71 5.72 -9.91 0.69
C GLN A 71 4.82 -9.66 1.90
N ASN A 72 3.84 -8.75 1.78
CA ASN A 72 2.88 -8.45 2.85
C ASN A 72 2.01 -9.66 3.17
N ARG A 73 1.56 -10.41 2.15
CA ARG A 73 0.82 -11.66 2.34
C ARG A 73 1.66 -12.71 3.08
N ALA A 74 2.91 -12.91 2.67
CA ALA A 74 3.81 -13.88 3.30
C ALA A 74 4.15 -13.49 4.76
N ALA A 75 4.43 -12.20 5.01
CA ALA A 75 4.67 -11.68 6.35
C ALA A 75 3.45 -11.88 7.25
N LYS A 76 2.24 -11.55 6.75
CA LYS A 76 0.98 -11.76 7.47
C LYS A 76 0.76 -13.23 7.85
N GLN A 77 0.98 -14.15 6.91
CA GLN A 77 0.89 -15.59 7.19
C GLN A 77 1.92 -16.05 8.23
N THR A 78 3.13 -15.49 8.17
CA THR A 78 4.22 -15.81 9.11
C THR A 78 3.89 -15.33 10.52
N ALA A 79 3.47 -14.07 10.68
CA ALA A 79 3.07 -13.49 11.95
C ALA A 79 1.83 -14.21 12.54
N MET A 80 0.85 -14.57 11.70
CA MET A 80 -0.35 -15.33 12.13
C MET A 80 0.04 -16.72 12.64
N LYS A 81 0.92 -17.42 11.90
CA LYS A 81 1.44 -18.73 12.32
C LYS A 81 2.25 -18.61 13.62
N ALA A 82 3.07 -17.57 13.76
CA ALA A 82 3.82 -17.34 14.98
C ALA A 82 2.89 -17.09 16.16
N LEU A 83 1.83 -16.29 16.01
CA LEU A 83 0.84 -16.03 17.06
C LEU A 83 0.12 -17.32 17.49
N LEU A 84 -0.45 -18.06 16.53
CA LEU A 84 -1.20 -19.29 16.81
C LEU A 84 -0.35 -20.39 17.46
N ASN A 85 0.95 -20.42 17.15
CA ASN A 85 1.87 -21.41 17.71
C ASN A 85 2.69 -20.89 18.90
N THR A 86 2.50 -19.63 19.32
CA THR A 86 3.25 -19.06 20.44
C THR A 86 2.79 -19.69 21.74
N LYS A 87 3.69 -20.44 22.38
CA LYS A 87 3.51 -21.00 23.71
C LYS A 87 4.42 -20.29 24.71
N MET A 88 3.97 -20.21 25.96
CA MET A 88 4.83 -19.73 27.04
C MET A 88 5.97 -20.71 27.24
N VAL A 89 7.19 -20.20 27.39
CA VAL A 89 8.38 -21.03 27.61
C VAL A 89 8.42 -21.41 29.09
N GLU A 90 8.74 -22.67 29.39
CA GLU A 90 8.86 -23.12 30.77
C GLU A 90 9.94 -22.31 31.51
N GLY A 91 9.60 -21.80 32.70
CA GLY A 91 10.47 -20.92 33.48
C GLY A 91 10.50 -19.45 33.02
N SER A 92 9.85 -19.08 31.92
CA SER A 92 9.70 -17.68 31.51
C SER A 92 8.61 -16.95 32.31
N SER A 93 8.71 -15.62 32.43
CA SER A 93 7.67 -14.84 33.10
C SER A 93 6.43 -14.68 32.22
N VAL A 94 5.24 -14.70 32.83
CA VAL A 94 3.97 -14.43 32.15
C VAL A 94 3.98 -13.06 31.46
N ARG A 95 4.60 -12.06 32.09
CA ARG A 95 4.74 -10.72 31.53
C ARG A 95 5.47 -10.74 30.18
N ASP A 96 6.60 -11.44 30.11
CA ASP A 96 7.40 -11.49 28.88
C ASP A 96 6.65 -12.22 27.75
N HIS A 97 5.89 -13.25 28.11
CA HIS A 97 5.01 -13.94 27.17
C HIS A 97 3.90 -13.02 26.63
N VAL A 98 3.23 -12.27 27.50
CA VAL A 98 2.19 -11.30 27.10
C VAL A 98 2.77 -10.22 26.17
N LEU A 99 3.95 -9.68 26.50
CA LEU A 99 4.62 -8.70 25.64
C LEU A 99 4.95 -9.27 24.26
N LYS A 100 5.37 -10.54 24.18
CA LYS A 100 5.60 -11.22 22.90
C LYS A 100 4.31 -11.36 22.08
N MET A 101 3.20 -11.76 22.71
CA MET A 101 1.90 -11.84 22.03
C MET A 101 1.42 -10.47 21.53
N MET A 102 1.58 -9.42 22.35
CA MET A 102 1.26 -8.04 21.96
C MET A 102 2.09 -7.59 20.76
N SER A 103 3.38 -7.92 20.72
CA SER A 103 4.24 -7.61 19.57
C SER A 103 3.75 -8.27 18.28
N LEU A 104 3.35 -9.54 18.33
CA LEU A 104 2.83 -10.27 17.17
C LEU A 104 1.48 -9.72 16.70
N LEU A 105 0.61 -9.32 17.64
CA LEU A 105 -0.66 -8.67 17.32
C LEU A 105 -0.46 -7.30 16.65
N ASN A 106 0.47 -6.50 17.16
CA ASN A 106 0.82 -5.21 16.57
C ASN A 106 1.44 -5.37 15.17
N GLU A 107 2.30 -6.38 14.98
CA GLU A 107 2.84 -6.71 13.65
C GLU A 107 1.71 -7.08 12.67
N LEU A 108 0.77 -7.92 13.09
CA LEU A 108 -0.41 -8.27 12.28
C LEU A 108 -1.28 -7.05 11.94
N GLU A 109 -1.47 -6.12 12.88
CA GLU A 109 -2.21 -4.86 12.66
C GLU A 109 -1.51 -4.00 11.60
N VAL A 110 -0.19 -3.79 11.71
CA VAL A 110 0.61 -3.03 10.74
C VAL A 110 0.55 -3.65 9.34
N LEU A 111 0.51 -4.98 9.25
CA LEU A 111 0.40 -5.71 7.98
C LEU A 111 -1.03 -5.72 7.40
N GLY A 112 -2.00 -5.10 8.08
CA GLY A 112 -3.40 -5.04 7.64
C GLY A 112 -4.13 -6.38 7.79
N ALA A 113 -3.81 -7.15 8.83
CA ALA A 113 -4.51 -8.39 9.13
C ALA A 113 -5.86 -8.13 9.81
N ASN A 114 -6.96 -8.52 9.17
CA ASN A 114 -8.23 -8.72 9.86
C ASN A 114 -8.11 -9.97 10.73
N ILE A 115 -7.87 -9.76 12.02
CA ILE A 115 -8.04 -10.80 13.04
C ILE A 115 -9.53 -10.76 13.38
N ASP A 116 -10.29 -11.70 12.83
CA ASP A 116 -11.68 -11.85 13.19
C ASP A 116 -11.79 -12.08 14.70
N LYS A 117 -12.68 -11.33 15.36
CA LYS A 117 -12.83 -11.37 16.82
C LYS A 117 -13.54 -12.64 17.29
N ASP A 118 -14.10 -13.41 16.36
CA ASP A 118 -14.96 -14.57 16.63
C ASP A 118 -14.22 -15.93 16.58
N THR A 119 -12.89 -15.94 16.38
CA THR A 119 -12.10 -17.19 16.39
C THR A 119 -11.42 -17.48 17.74
N GLN A 120 -11.98 -16.96 18.85
CA GLN A 120 -11.58 -17.34 20.22
C GLN A 120 -12.60 -18.29 20.85
#